data_AF-A0A3M1AYA0-F1
#
_entry.id   AF-A0A3M1AYA0-F1
#
_cell.length_a   1.000
_cell.length_b   1.000
_cell.length_c   1.000
_cell.angle_alpha   90.00
_cell.angle_beta   90.00
_cell.angle_gamma   90.00
#
_symmetry.space_group_name_H-M   'P 1'
#
loop_
_entity.id
_entity.type
_entity.pdbx_description
1 polymer ?
#
loop_
_entity_poly.entity_id
_entity_poly.type
_entity_poly.pdbx_seq_one_letter_code
_entity_poly.pdbx_strand_id
1 'polypeptide(L)'
;MLAQFANAGQGQVSNRETAELLAELFIMYIHSVAKYMEEVINEEIVREVVELNFNSVEDFPRLKVRNLMAGFRIDRIMQALSQLVTMGAISKGPKLEEYSRSLVDIPPEVDLPEEDQASQGDTPVDQVDQQATDQQATDQQGGDNVEGQ
;
A
#
# COMPACT_ATOMS: atom_id res chain seq x y z
N MET A 1 -20.28 19.25 28.50
CA MET A 1 -19.32 18.30 27.91
C MET A 1 -18.54 17.53 28.98
N LEU A 2 -17.28 17.84 29.32
CA LEU A 2 -16.42 16.92 30.10
C LEU A 2 -17.01 16.43 31.45
N ALA A 3 -17.55 17.33 32.27
CA ALA A 3 -18.20 16.95 33.54
C ALA A 3 -19.46 16.07 33.35
N GLN A 4 -20.13 16.19 32.21
CA GLN A 4 -21.31 15.41 31.86
C GLN A 4 -20.93 14.01 31.35
N PHE A 5 -19.77 13.87 30.69
CA PHE A 5 -19.13 12.58 30.39
C PHE A 5 -18.76 11.83 31.69
N ALA A 6 -18.13 12.52 32.64
CA ALA A 6 -17.79 11.94 33.94
C ALA A 6 -19.02 11.47 34.73
N ASN A 7 -20.09 12.27 34.76
CA ASN A 7 -21.34 11.93 35.47
C ASN A 7 -22.12 10.79 34.79
N ALA A 8 -22.05 10.65 33.45
CA ALA A 8 -22.67 9.54 32.73
C ALA A 8 -22.11 8.16 33.14
N GLY A 9 -20.89 8.11 33.70
CA GLY A 9 -20.31 6.88 34.25
C GLY A 9 -20.89 6.43 35.61
N GLN A 10 -21.71 7.26 36.28
CA GLN A 10 -22.13 7.03 37.67
C GLN A 10 -23.59 6.63 37.85
N GLY A 11 -24.45 6.80 36.83
CA GLY A 11 -25.87 6.46 36.91
C GLY A 11 -26.16 5.01 36.52
N GLN A 12 -27.04 4.34 37.28
CA GLN A 12 -27.57 3.02 36.92
C GLN A 12 -28.64 3.16 35.83
N VAL A 13 -28.53 2.31 34.79
CA VAL A 13 -29.44 2.20 33.62
C VAL A 13 -29.35 3.37 32.60
N SER A 14 -29.46 3.02 31.31
CA SER A 14 -29.58 3.91 30.13
C SER A 14 -28.42 4.86 29.77
N ASN A 15 -27.29 4.87 30.47
CA ASN A 15 -26.17 5.76 30.12
C ASN A 15 -25.35 5.37 28.87
N ARG A 16 -25.53 4.18 28.29
CA ARG A 16 -24.68 3.69 27.18
C ARG A 16 -24.85 4.49 25.89
N GLU A 17 -26.09 4.74 25.48
CA GLU A 17 -26.40 5.51 24.26
C GLU A 17 -25.95 6.98 24.40
N THR A 18 -26.08 7.56 25.60
CA THR A 18 -25.56 8.88 25.93
C THR A 18 -24.04 8.95 25.85
N ALA A 19 -23.34 7.89 26.29
CA ALA A 19 -21.89 7.80 26.20
C ALA A 19 -21.42 7.60 24.74
N GLU A 20 -22.12 6.79 23.94
CA GLU A 20 -21.85 6.62 22.50
C GLU A 20 -22.03 7.95 21.75
N LEU A 21 -23.14 8.66 21.95
CA LEU A 21 -23.40 9.98 21.36
C LEU A 21 -22.34 11.02 21.75
N LEU A 22 -21.91 11.03 23.02
CA LEU A 22 -20.92 11.98 23.52
C LEU A 22 -19.50 11.65 23.00
N ALA A 23 -19.21 10.38 22.69
CA ALA A 23 -18.00 9.98 21.98
C ALA A 23 -18.05 10.39 20.49
N GLU A 24 -19.17 10.17 19.79
CA GLU A 24 -19.35 10.64 18.40
C GLU A 24 -19.15 12.17 18.32
N LEU A 25 -19.76 12.95 19.23
CA LEU A 25 -19.58 14.42 19.29
C LEU A 25 -18.13 14.85 19.57
N PHE A 26 -17.41 14.12 20.43
CA PHE A 26 -16.00 14.42 20.72
C PHE A 26 -15.08 14.14 19.52
N ILE A 27 -15.34 13.04 18.80
CA ILE A 27 -14.61 12.70 17.57
C ILE A 27 -14.93 13.70 16.44
N MET A 28 -16.16 14.20 16.36
CA MET A 28 -16.55 15.27 15.42
C MET A 28 -15.72 16.53 15.64
N TYR A 29 -15.55 16.94 16.91
CA TYR A 29 -14.72 18.07 17.28
C TYR A 29 -13.23 17.84 16.92
N ILE A 30 -12.66 16.68 17.26
CA ILE A 30 -11.28 16.34 16.90
C ILE A 30 -11.09 16.34 15.37
N HIS A 31 -12.01 15.75 14.61
CA HIS A 31 -11.89 15.69 13.16
C HIS A 31 -12.01 17.09 12.52
N SER A 32 -12.85 17.98 13.06
CA SER A 32 -12.93 19.37 12.62
C SER A 32 -11.63 20.15 12.88
N VAL A 33 -11.04 20.01 14.08
CA VAL A 33 -9.73 20.63 14.39
C VAL A 33 -8.63 20.08 13.50
N ALA A 34 -8.62 18.76 13.24
CA ALA A 34 -7.64 18.13 12.36
C ALA A 34 -7.82 18.55 10.89
N LYS A 35 -9.06 18.75 10.39
CA LYS A 35 -9.31 19.30 9.05
C LYS A 35 -8.84 20.75 8.90
N TYR A 36 -9.04 21.58 9.92
CA TYR A 36 -8.47 22.92 9.95
C TYR A 36 -6.92 22.90 9.91
N MET A 37 -6.27 21.94 10.59
CA MET A 37 -4.82 21.74 10.47
C MET A 37 -4.40 21.25 9.09
N GLU A 38 -5.19 20.39 8.43
CA GLU A 38 -4.94 19.95 7.04
C GLU A 38 -4.93 21.12 6.07
N GLU A 39 -5.89 22.03 6.18
CA GLU A 39 -6.00 23.23 5.36
C GLU A 39 -4.78 24.13 5.56
N VAL A 40 -4.49 24.56 6.80
CA VAL A 40 -3.36 25.45 7.11
C VAL A 40 -2.00 24.87 6.74
N ILE A 41 -1.77 23.56 6.96
CA ILE A 41 -0.49 22.92 6.61
C ILE A 41 -0.33 22.84 5.08
N ASN A 42 -1.40 22.59 4.33
CA ASN A 42 -1.35 22.49 2.87
C ASN A 42 -1.19 23.86 2.18
N GLU A 43 -1.79 24.91 2.73
CA GLU A 43 -1.76 26.25 2.12
C GLU A 43 -0.46 27.00 2.42
N GLU A 44 -0.02 27.00 3.67
CA GLU A 44 1.16 27.77 4.13
C GLU A 44 2.45 26.93 4.05
N ILE A 45 2.49 25.79 4.75
CA ILE A 45 3.76 25.07 5.01
C ILE A 45 4.22 24.23 3.81
N VAL A 46 3.32 23.43 3.22
CA VAL A 46 3.63 22.57 2.07
C VAL A 46 4.14 23.40 0.89
N ARG A 47 3.49 24.53 0.62
CA ARG A 47 3.89 25.46 -0.45
C ARG A 47 5.30 25.99 -0.22
N GLU A 48 5.53 26.65 0.91
CA GLU A 48 6.82 27.29 1.22
C GLU A 48 7.97 26.27 1.17
N VAL A 49 7.78 25.09 1.79
CA VAL A 49 8.82 24.05 1.82
C VAL A 49 9.12 23.48 0.42
N VAL A 50 8.12 23.32 -0.44
CA VAL A 50 8.33 22.84 -1.82
C VAL A 50 8.98 23.91 -2.68
N GLU A 51 8.47 25.16 -2.67
CA GLU A 51 9.03 26.28 -3.44
C GLU A 51 10.48 26.62 -3.04
N LEU A 52 10.86 26.40 -1.77
CA LEU A 52 12.25 26.57 -1.30
C LEU A 52 13.22 25.47 -1.77
N ASN A 53 12.74 24.28 -2.10
CA ASN A 53 13.60 23.12 -2.46
C ASN A 53 13.53 22.76 -3.96
N PHE A 54 12.44 23.10 -4.65
CA PHE A 54 12.17 22.69 -6.03
C PHE A 54 11.67 23.87 -6.86
N ASN A 55 12.41 24.20 -7.93
CA ASN A 55 12.00 25.24 -8.87
C ASN A 55 10.89 24.72 -9.81
N SER A 56 9.93 25.58 -10.14
CA SER A 56 8.89 25.34 -11.15
C SER A 56 8.01 24.10 -10.93
N VAL A 57 7.59 23.86 -9.68
CA VAL A 57 6.59 22.84 -9.34
C VAL A 57 5.17 23.42 -9.50
N GLU A 58 4.33 22.80 -10.33
CA GLU A 58 2.94 23.23 -10.55
C GLU A 58 1.92 22.48 -9.67
N ASP A 59 2.22 21.23 -9.24
CA ASP A 59 1.35 20.43 -8.36
C ASP A 59 2.03 20.09 -7.03
N PHE A 60 1.30 20.25 -5.93
CA PHE A 60 1.84 20.26 -4.57
C PHE A 60 1.32 19.05 -3.76
N PRO A 61 2.20 18.28 -3.09
CA PRO A 61 1.81 17.07 -2.36
C PRO A 61 0.96 17.42 -1.13
N ARG A 62 -0.32 17.05 -1.14
CA ARG A 62 -1.26 17.42 -0.06
C ARG A 62 -1.27 16.41 1.08
N LEU A 63 -1.09 16.91 2.30
CA LEU A 63 -1.51 16.22 3.51
C LEU A 63 -3.03 15.98 3.44
N LYS A 64 -3.49 14.80 3.89
CA LYS A 64 -4.91 14.52 4.13
C LYS A 64 -5.11 13.85 5.48
N VAL A 65 -5.98 14.41 6.31
CA VAL A 65 -6.47 13.80 7.54
C VAL A 65 -7.52 12.75 7.19
N ARG A 66 -7.21 11.52 7.62
CA ARG A 66 -8.06 10.34 7.56
C ARG A 66 -9.42 10.59 8.21
N ASN A 67 -10.48 9.99 7.67
CA ASN A 67 -11.83 10.16 8.20
C ASN A 67 -12.00 9.44 9.56
N LEU A 68 -11.87 10.19 10.66
CA LEU A 68 -11.96 9.65 12.02
C LEU A 68 -13.37 9.11 12.37
N MET A 69 -14.40 9.48 11.62
CA MET A 69 -15.76 8.96 11.80
C MET A 69 -16.00 7.61 11.14
N ALA A 70 -15.23 7.24 10.11
CA ALA A 70 -15.48 6.03 9.32
C ALA A 70 -15.51 4.77 10.21
N GLY A 71 -14.50 4.65 11.09
CA GLY A 71 -14.33 3.49 11.98
C GLY A 71 -15.50 3.18 12.93
N PHE A 72 -16.36 4.16 13.25
CA PHE A 72 -17.52 3.93 14.12
C PHE A 72 -18.72 3.25 13.43
N ARG A 73 -18.72 3.25 12.08
CA ARG A 73 -19.85 2.76 11.28
C ARG A 73 -19.42 1.72 10.24
N ILE A 74 -18.12 1.56 10.01
CA ILE A 74 -17.54 0.72 8.96
C ILE A 74 -18.01 -0.73 9.02
N ASP A 75 -18.03 -1.36 10.20
CA ASP A 75 -18.48 -2.75 10.38
C ASP A 75 -19.94 -2.92 9.93
N ARG A 76 -20.81 -1.98 10.29
CA ARG A 76 -22.24 -2.00 9.93
C ARG A 76 -22.42 -1.78 8.42
N ILE A 77 -21.61 -0.90 7.82
CA ILE A 77 -21.64 -0.64 6.37
C ILE A 77 -21.13 -1.87 5.60
N MET A 78 -20.01 -2.46 5.99
CA MET A 78 -19.45 -3.66 5.33
C MET A 78 -20.35 -4.88 5.52
N GLN A 79 -20.99 -5.04 6.68
CA GLN A 79 -22.00 -6.07 6.91
C GLN A 79 -23.22 -5.88 5.99
N ALA A 80 -23.71 -4.65 5.82
CA ALA A 80 -24.82 -4.34 4.91
C ALA A 80 -24.43 -4.55 3.43
N LEU A 81 -23.24 -4.12 3.01
CA LEU A 81 -22.73 -4.35 1.65
C LEU A 81 -22.59 -5.86 1.35
N SER A 82 -22.05 -6.63 2.29
CA SER A 82 -21.95 -8.09 2.18
C SER A 82 -23.32 -8.75 2.03
N GLN A 83 -24.33 -8.31 2.79
CA GLN A 83 -25.72 -8.77 2.65
C GLN A 83 -26.31 -8.40 1.29
N LEU A 84 -26.16 -7.16 0.83
CA LEU A 84 -26.69 -6.69 -0.46
C LEU A 84 -26.08 -7.42 -1.66
N VAL A 85 -24.79 -7.74 -1.60
CA VAL A 85 -24.11 -8.58 -2.61
C VAL A 85 -24.60 -10.04 -2.54
N THR A 86 -24.78 -10.59 -1.34
CA THR A 86 -25.28 -11.97 -1.14
C THR A 86 -26.74 -12.13 -1.60
N MET A 87 -27.56 -11.08 -1.46
CA MET A 87 -28.94 -11.04 -1.97
C MET A 87 -29.03 -10.76 -3.48
N GLY A 88 -27.91 -10.53 -4.17
CA GLY A 88 -27.88 -10.17 -5.59
C GLY A 88 -28.43 -8.78 -5.91
N ALA A 89 -28.65 -7.93 -4.91
CA ALA A 89 -29.15 -6.57 -5.08
C ALA A 89 -28.09 -5.60 -5.62
N ILE A 90 -26.80 -5.92 -5.41
CA ILE A 90 -25.66 -5.18 -5.94
C ILE A 90 -24.63 -6.19 -6.50
N SER A 91 -24.15 -5.97 -7.72
CA SER A 91 -23.04 -6.76 -8.28
C SER A 91 -21.71 -6.31 -7.71
N LYS A 92 -20.77 -7.25 -7.56
CA LYS A 92 -19.33 -6.93 -7.49
C LYS A 92 -18.91 -6.24 -8.79
N GLY A 93 -18.00 -5.26 -8.69
CA GLY A 93 -17.52 -4.46 -9.82
C GLY A 93 -16.71 -3.25 -9.33
N PRO A 94 -15.91 -2.61 -10.21
CA PRO A 94 -14.84 -1.69 -9.80
C PRO A 94 -15.33 -0.51 -8.96
N LYS A 95 -16.51 0.08 -9.27
CA LYS A 95 -17.08 1.19 -8.49
C LYS A 95 -17.49 0.81 -7.06
N LEU A 96 -17.91 -0.44 -6.84
CA LEU A 96 -18.21 -0.94 -5.48
C LEU A 96 -16.93 -1.21 -4.70
N GLU A 97 -15.90 -1.67 -5.39
CA GLU A 97 -14.58 -1.95 -4.83
C GLU A 97 -13.82 -0.67 -4.47
N GLU A 98 -13.76 0.31 -5.38
CA GLU A 98 -13.23 1.65 -5.11
C GLU A 98 -13.95 2.32 -3.92
N TYR A 99 -15.30 2.25 -3.91
CA TYR A 99 -16.08 2.73 -2.76
C TYR A 99 -15.74 1.98 -1.48
N SER A 100 -15.63 0.65 -1.49
CA SER A 100 -15.29 -0.11 -0.29
C SER A 100 -13.88 0.22 0.21
N ARG A 101 -12.89 0.32 -0.67
CA ARG A 101 -11.51 0.75 -0.35
C ARG A 101 -11.47 2.15 0.27
N SER A 102 -12.26 3.09 -0.26
CA SER A 102 -12.40 4.45 0.28
C SER A 102 -13.01 4.51 1.68
N LEU A 103 -13.75 3.48 2.11
CA LEU A 103 -14.29 3.39 3.48
C LEU A 103 -13.26 2.87 4.49
N VAL A 104 -12.39 1.94 4.09
CA VAL A 104 -11.31 1.35 4.94
C VAL A 104 -9.96 2.07 4.83
N ASP A 105 -9.89 3.18 4.10
CA ASP A 105 -8.65 3.89 3.74
C ASP A 105 -7.59 2.97 3.09
N ILE A 106 -8.03 1.97 2.31
CA ILE A 106 -7.16 1.20 1.41
C ILE A 106 -6.90 2.06 0.16
N PRO A 107 -5.66 2.08 -0.39
CA PRO A 107 -5.36 2.79 -1.64
C PRO A 107 -6.32 2.40 -2.78
N PRO A 108 -6.61 3.33 -3.72
CA PRO A 108 -7.31 2.98 -4.95
C PRO A 108 -6.51 1.93 -5.74
N GLU A 109 -7.16 1.26 -6.70
CA GLU A 109 -6.39 0.53 -7.73
C GLU A 109 -5.51 1.57 -8.44
N VAL A 110 -4.20 1.38 -8.41
CA VAL A 110 -3.32 2.08 -9.35
C VAL A 110 -3.35 1.24 -10.62
N ASP A 111 -3.90 1.79 -11.70
CA ASP A 111 -3.64 1.30 -13.05
C ASP A 111 -2.14 1.47 -13.34
N LEU A 112 -1.34 0.55 -12.82
CA LEU A 112 0.04 0.37 -13.26
C LEU A 112 -0.04 0.06 -14.75
N PRO A 113 0.65 0.81 -15.62
CA PRO A 113 0.72 0.42 -17.03
C PRO A 113 1.27 -1.01 -17.08
N GLU A 114 0.58 -1.91 -17.79
CA GLU A 114 1.05 -3.28 -17.96
C GLU A 114 2.50 -3.22 -18.45
N GLU A 115 3.43 -3.81 -17.70
CA GLU A 115 4.82 -3.88 -18.14
C GLU A 115 4.85 -4.68 -19.44
N ASP A 116 5.04 -3.97 -20.57
CA ASP A 116 5.18 -4.55 -21.91
C ASP A 116 6.08 -5.78 -21.81
N GLN A 117 5.51 -6.97 -22.04
CA GLN A 117 6.23 -8.23 -21.85
C GLN A 117 7.37 -8.28 -22.87
N ALA A 118 8.55 -7.85 -22.43
CA ALA A 118 9.68 -7.57 -23.29
C ALA A 118 9.99 -8.81 -24.13
N SER A 119 9.77 -8.68 -25.44
CA SER A 119 9.81 -9.79 -26.39
C SER A 119 11.05 -10.64 -26.18
N GLN A 120 10.87 -11.95 -25.97
CA GLN A 120 11.98 -12.89 -25.86
C GLN A 120 12.70 -12.93 -27.21
N GLY A 121 13.77 -12.15 -27.32
CA GLY A 121 14.57 -12.05 -28.53
C GLY A 121 15.33 -13.34 -28.78
N ASP A 122 14.75 -14.21 -29.62
CA ASP A 122 15.46 -15.33 -30.24
C ASP A 122 16.78 -14.82 -30.83
N THR A 123 17.88 -15.18 -30.17
CA THR A 123 19.23 -14.88 -30.62
C THR A 123 19.83 -16.20 -31.11
N PRO A 124 20.02 -16.41 -32.42
CA PRO A 124 20.56 -17.66 -32.93
C PRO A 124 21.95 -17.94 -32.35
N VAL A 125 22.16 -19.14 -31.80
CA VAL A 125 23.46 -19.58 -31.31
C VAL A 125 24.30 -20.04 -32.50
N ASP A 126 25.03 -19.10 -33.09
CA ASP A 126 25.90 -19.38 -34.24
C ASP A 126 27.14 -20.19 -33.82
N GLN A 127 27.53 -21.16 -34.65
CA GLN A 127 28.63 -22.09 -34.36
C GLN A 127 29.88 -21.67 -35.13
N VAL A 128 31.02 -21.53 -34.44
CA VAL A 128 32.32 -21.28 -35.08
C VAL A 128 33.37 -22.21 -34.48
N ASP A 129 33.92 -23.08 -35.32
CA ASP A 129 34.95 -24.06 -34.96
C ASP A 129 36.28 -23.44 -34.54
N GLN A 130 37.03 -24.16 -33.68
CA GLN A 130 38.47 -23.95 -33.47
C GLN A 130 39.24 -25.29 -33.55
N GLN A 131 39.47 -25.72 -34.79
CA GLN A 131 40.59 -26.58 -35.19
C GLN A 131 41.48 -25.72 -36.11
N ALA A 132 42.82 -25.78 -36.11
CA ALA A 132 43.80 -26.55 -35.33
C ALA A 132 45.13 -25.74 -35.27
N THR A 133 46.27 -26.14 -34.69
CA THR A 133 46.71 -27.45 -34.12
C THR A 133 47.67 -27.15 -32.91
N ASP A 134 48.76 -27.83 -32.51
CA ASP A 134 49.54 -28.96 -33.04
C ASP A 134 50.35 -29.77 -31.97
N GLN A 135 50.97 -30.83 -32.49
CA GLN A 135 52.09 -31.68 -32.05
C GLN A 135 53.27 -30.95 -31.34
N GLN A 136 54.18 -31.61 -30.60
CA GLN A 136 54.56 -33.05 -30.52
C GLN A 136 55.39 -33.31 -29.24
N ALA A 137 55.26 -34.47 -28.56
CA ALA A 137 56.32 -35.07 -27.70
C ALA A 137 55.92 -36.44 -27.07
N THR A 138 56.16 -37.55 -27.77
CA THR A 138 56.18 -38.90 -27.16
C THR A 138 57.28 -39.75 -27.81
N ASP A 139 58.35 -40.07 -27.07
CA ASP A 139 58.81 -41.47 -26.81
C ASP A 139 60.21 -41.54 -26.17
N GLN A 140 60.54 -42.73 -25.64
CA GLN A 140 61.87 -43.21 -25.20
C GLN A 140 62.40 -42.67 -23.84
N GLN A 141 63.01 -43.45 -22.93
CA GLN A 141 63.29 -44.91 -22.88
C GLN A 141 63.76 -45.37 -21.47
N GLY A 142 63.52 -46.65 -21.11
CA GLY A 142 64.47 -47.49 -20.32
C GLY A 142 64.26 -47.72 -18.80
N GLY A 143 64.62 -48.93 -18.33
CA GLY A 143 64.76 -49.35 -16.91
C GLY A 143 63.46 -49.78 -16.21
N ASP A 144 63.11 -51.04 -15.89
CA ASP A 144 63.81 -52.31 -15.57
C ASP A 144 64.13 -52.54 -14.06
N ASN A 145 63.41 -53.51 -13.44
CA ASN A 145 63.80 -54.33 -12.27
C ASN A 145 64.06 -53.65 -10.88
N VAL A 146 63.93 -54.29 -9.69
CA VAL A 146 63.26 -55.53 -9.20
C VAL A 146 63.15 -55.52 -7.64
N GLU A 147 62.32 -56.39 -7.04
CA GLU A 147 62.26 -56.77 -5.60
C GLU A 147 61.87 -55.69 -4.54
N GLY A 148 61.47 -56.12 -3.31
CA GLY A 148 61.01 -55.19 -2.26
C GLY A 148 60.72 -55.72 -0.84
N GLN A 149 60.07 -56.90 -0.70
CA GLN A 149 59.45 -57.47 0.53
C GLN A 149 58.12 -56.81 0.96
#